data_AF-A0A1C0TV28-F1
#
_entry.id   AF-A0A1C0TV28-F1
#
_cell.length_a   1.000
_cell.length_b   1.000
_cell.length_c   1.000
_cell.angle_alpha   90.00
_cell.angle_beta   90.00
_cell.angle_gamma   90.00
#
_symmetry.space_group_name_H-M   'P 1'
#
loop_
_entity.id
_entity.type
_entity.pdbx_description
1 polymer ?
#
loop_
_entity_poly.entity_id
_entity_poly.type
_entity_poly.pdbx_seq_one_letter_code
_entity_poly.pdbx_strand_id
1 'polypeptide(L)'
;MTELFEGLFYTVARVILGILRLLHFLAWHIGVSTIGWSIGWYFYRTISIGFFPGESLDDEESCHWFKALVIELTGLVILISVIRVLSSVL
;
A
#
# COMPACT_ATOMS: atom_id res chain seq x y z
N MET A 1 39.92 -20.47 -0.27
CA MET A 1 39.31 -19.66 0.80
C MET A 1 38.45 -18.54 0.21
N THR A 2 38.98 -17.70 -0.68
CA THR A 2 38.26 -16.58 -1.33
C THR A 2 37.00 -16.99 -2.11
N GLU A 3 37.05 -18.06 -2.90
CA GLU A 3 35.88 -18.51 -3.69
C GLU A 3 34.70 -19.01 -2.84
N LEU A 4 34.99 -19.61 -1.67
CA LEU A 4 33.95 -20.02 -0.71
C LEU A 4 33.27 -18.82 -0.06
N PHE A 5 34.05 -17.79 0.30
CA PHE A 5 33.52 -16.54 0.84
C PHE A 5 32.64 -15.81 -0.19
N GLU A 6 33.07 -15.78 -1.45
CA GLU A 6 32.35 -15.14 -2.54
C GLU A 6 31.03 -15.86 -2.85
N GLY A 7 31.05 -17.20 -2.97
CA GLY A 7 29.83 -18.00 -3.16
C GLY A 7 28.83 -17.89 -2.01
N LEU A 8 29.32 -17.84 -0.76
CA LEU A 8 28.48 -17.63 0.42
C LEU A 8 27.86 -16.22 0.40
N PHE A 9 28.63 -15.19 0.06
CA PHE A 9 28.14 -13.81 -0.04
C PHE A 9 27.03 -13.67 -1.09
N TYR A 10 27.21 -14.23 -2.29
CA TYR A 10 26.18 -14.21 -3.34
C TYR A 10 24.88 -14.91 -2.90
N THR A 11 25.01 -16.03 -2.20
CA THR A 11 23.85 -16.78 -1.69
C THR A 11 23.09 -15.96 -0.64
N VAL A 12 23.80 -15.38 0.33
CA VAL A 12 23.22 -14.51 1.36
C VAL A 12 22.56 -13.28 0.74
N ALA A 13 23.23 -12.61 -0.19
CA ALA A 13 22.67 -11.45 -0.89
C ALA A 13 21.38 -11.80 -1.64
N ARG A 14 21.31 -12.99 -2.26
CA ARG A 14 20.12 -13.46 -2.98
C ARG A 14 18.95 -13.73 -2.02
N VAL A 15 19.21 -14.29 -0.84
CA VAL A 15 18.18 -14.48 0.20
C VAL A 15 17.69 -13.13 0.71
N ILE A 16 18.59 -12.18 1.00
CA ILE A 16 18.24 -10.83 1.45
C ILE A 16 17.35 -10.13 0.41
N LEU A 17 17.72 -10.19 -0.87
CA LEU A 17 16.90 -9.63 -1.95
C LEU A 17 15.50 -10.27 -2.01
N GLY A 18 15.41 -11.58 -1.79
CA GLY A 18 14.12 -12.28 -1.69
C GLY A 18 13.25 -11.76 -0.54
N ILE A 19 13.84 -11.58 0.64
CA ILE A 19 13.16 -11.04 1.82
C ILE A 19 12.70 -9.60 1.57
N LEU A 20 13.57 -8.74 1.03
CA LEU A 20 13.21 -7.36 0.70
C LEU A 20 12.06 -7.30 -0.31
N ARG A 21 12.05 -8.20 -1.30
CA ARG A 21 10.97 -8.25 -2.29
C ARG A 21 9.65 -8.72 -1.69
N LEU A 22 9.69 -9.67 -0.77
CA LEU A 22 8.51 -10.09 0.00
C LEU A 22 7.99 -8.93 0.86
N LEU A 23 8.87 -8.23 1.55
CA LEU A 23 8.50 -7.11 2.41
C LEU A 23 7.92 -5.95 1.59
N HIS A 24 8.49 -5.66 0.42
CA HIS A 24 7.94 -4.68 -0.52
C HIS A 24 6.56 -5.11 -1.01
N PHE A 25 6.37 -6.38 -1.39
CA PHE A 25 5.06 -6.91 -1.78
C PHE A 25 4.03 -6.73 -0.66
N LEU A 26 4.39 -7.06 0.58
CA LEU A 26 3.53 -6.89 1.76
C LEU A 26 3.22 -5.42 2.04
N ALA A 27 4.21 -4.55 1.94
CA ALA A 27 4.05 -3.10 2.13
C ALA A 27 3.10 -2.51 1.10
N TRP A 28 3.18 -2.96 -0.15
CA TRP A 28 2.23 -2.58 -1.19
C TRP A 28 0.83 -3.10 -0.88
N HIS A 29 0.67 -4.39 -0.63
CA HIS A 29 -0.65 -5.00 -0.46
C HIS A 29 -1.39 -4.49 0.79
N ILE A 30 -0.69 -4.40 1.93
CA ILE A 30 -1.31 -3.91 3.18
C ILE A 30 -1.44 -2.39 3.15
N GLY A 31 -0.36 -1.70 2.78
CA GLY A 31 -0.28 -0.24 2.88
C GLY A 31 -1.08 0.49 1.80
N VAL A 32 -0.96 0.06 0.56
CA VAL A 32 -1.57 0.75 -0.59
C VAL A 32 -2.96 0.19 -0.86
N SER A 33 -3.06 -1.12 -1.10
CA SER A 33 -4.34 -1.80 -1.35
C SER A 33 -5.25 -1.66 -0.13
N THR A 34 -4.98 -2.35 0.97
CA THR A 34 -5.94 -2.41 2.08
C THR A 34 -6.19 -1.06 2.75
N ILE A 35 -5.13 -0.37 3.18
CA ILE A 35 -5.27 0.88 3.95
C ILE A 35 -5.68 2.04 3.03
N GLY A 36 -5.04 2.18 1.86
CA GLY A 36 -5.39 3.21 0.88
C GLY A 36 -6.83 3.06 0.40
N TRP A 37 -7.25 1.85 0.01
CA TRP A 37 -8.62 1.57 -0.40
C TRP A 37 -9.60 1.89 0.71
N SER A 38 -9.38 1.40 1.93
CA SER A 38 -10.31 1.63 3.05
C SER A 38 -10.53 3.13 3.30
N ILE A 39 -9.44 3.90 3.43
CA ILE A 39 -9.53 5.34 3.71
C ILE A 39 -10.15 6.08 2.52
N GLY A 40 -9.71 5.77 1.29
CA GLY A 40 -10.23 6.38 0.08
C GLY A 40 -11.71 6.08 -0.14
N TRP A 41 -12.12 4.84 0.09
CA TRP A 41 -13.51 4.38 0.00
C TRP A 41 -14.39 5.18 0.93
N TYR A 42 -14.01 5.29 2.22
CA TYR A 42 -14.75 6.09 3.19
C TYR A 42 -14.83 7.56 2.77
N PHE A 43 -13.73 8.14 2.33
CA PHE A 43 -13.68 9.54 1.90
C PHE A 43 -14.65 9.82 0.74
N TYR A 44 -14.58 9.02 -0.32
CA TYR A 44 -15.46 9.16 -1.47
C TYR A 44 -16.91 8.88 -1.12
N ARG A 45 -17.19 7.88 -0.27
CA ARG A 45 -18.54 7.56 0.22
C ARG A 45 -19.13 8.73 1.01
N THR A 46 -18.32 9.38 1.84
CA THR A 46 -18.75 10.56 2.62
C THR A 46 -19.03 11.75 1.71
N ILE A 47 -18.15 12.05 0.75
CA ILE A 47 -18.31 13.21 -0.16
C ILE A 47 -19.49 13.01 -1.11
N SER A 48 -19.68 11.79 -1.60
CA SER A 48 -20.74 11.46 -2.55
C SER A 48 -22.10 11.18 -1.90
N ILE A 49 -22.22 11.28 -0.56
CA ILE A 49 -23.43 10.91 0.20
C ILE A 49 -23.85 9.46 -0.15
N GLY A 50 -22.88 8.56 -0.20
CA GLY A 50 -23.10 7.14 -0.44
C GLY A 50 -23.29 6.73 -1.90
N PHE A 51 -23.14 7.63 -2.86
CA PHE A 51 -23.33 7.33 -4.28
C PHE A 51 -22.10 6.66 -4.94
N PHE A 52 -20.89 6.94 -4.42
CA PHE A 52 -19.64 6.45 -4.96
C PHE A 52 -18.61 6.19 -3.84
N PRO A 53 -17.84 5.10 -3.86
CA PRO A 53 -17.89 3.97 -4.81
C PRO A 53 -19.15 3.10 -4.61
N GLY A 54 -19.57 2.42 -5.68
CA GLY A 54 -20.72 1.51 -5.68
C GLY A 54 -20.37 0.10 -5.21
N GLU A 55 -19.07 -0.22 -5.23
CA GLU A 55 -18.45 -1.45 -4.76
C GLU A 55 -18.38 -1.45 -3.23
N SER A 56 -18.41 -2.64 -2.63
CA SER A 56 -18.28 -2.78 -1.18
C SER A 56 -16.84 -2.54 -0.73
N LEU A 57 -16.64 -2.28 0.57
CA LEU A 57 -15.30 -2.06 1.12
C LEU A 57 -14.39 -3.29 0.94
N ASP A 58 -14.96 -4.50 0.92
CA ASP A 58 -14.21 -5.74 0.74
C ASP A 58 -14.12 -6.17 -0.75
N ASP A 59 -14.75 -5.44 -1.66
CA ASP A 59 -14.83 -5.77 -3.11
C ASP A 59 -13.78 -5.01 -3.94
N GLU A 60 -12.61 -4.73 -3.36
CA GLU A 60 -11.52 -4.01 -4.04
C GLU A 60 -11.09 -4.75 -5.33
N GLU A 61 -10.97 -6.07 -5.28
CA GLU A 61 -10.51 -6.90 -6.40
C GLU A 61 -11.49 -6.97 -7.58
N SER A 62 -12.78 -6.71 -7.36
CA SER A 62 -13.79 -6.69 -8.42
C SER A 62 -13.92 -5.30 -9.08
N CYS A 63 -13.31 -4.27 -8.47
CA CYS A 63 -13.29 -2.92 -9.00
C CYS A 63 -12.33 -2.81 -10.20
N HIS A 64 -12.66 -1.93 -11.14
CA HIS A 64 -11.76 -1.64 -12.25
C HIS A 64 -10.42 -1.09 -11.73
N TRP A 65 -9.29 -1.69 -12.14
CA TRP A 65 -7.95 -1.41 -11.60
C TRP A 65 -7.61 0.09 -11.49
N PHE A 66 -7.97 0.89 -12.51
CA PHE A 66 -7.70 2.32 -12.51
C PHE A 66 -8.52 3.08 -11.46
N LYS A 67 -9.76 2.65 -11.23
CA LYS A 67 -10.64 3.24 -10.21
C LYS A 67 -10.15 2.88 -8.80
N ALA A 68 -9.75 1.62 -8.59
CA ALA A 68 -9.10 1.17 -7.36
C ALA A 68 -7.86 2.01 -7.04
N LEU A 69 -6.95 2.15 -8.00
CA LEU A 69 -5.73 2.93 -7.87
C LEU A 69 -5.99 4.41 -7.50
N VAL A 70 -7.00 5.06 -8.10
CA VAL A 70 -7.35 6.45 -7.75
C VAL A 70 -7.88 6.55 -6.32
N ILE A 71 -8.73 5.61 -5.90
CA ILE A 71 -9.30 5.58 -4.55
C ILE A 71 -8.18 5.32 -3.53
N GLU A 72 -7.31 4.34 -3.78
CA GLU A 72 -6.16 4.00 -2.94
C GLU A 72 -5.18 5.17 -2.76
N LEU A 73 -4.78 5.80 -3.86
CA LEU A 73 -3.89 6.97 -3.83
C LEU A 73 -4.51 8.13 -3.06
N THR A 74 -5.81 8.34 -3.21
CA THR A 74 -6.53 9.38 -2.46
C THR A 74 -6.50 9.08 -0.97
N GLY A 75 -6.76 7.82 -0.57
CA GLY A 75 -6.68 7.39 0.82
C GLY A 75 -5.28 7.59 1.42
N LEU A 76 -4.23 7.25 0.67
CA LEU A 76 -2.84 7.48 1.09
C LEU A 76 -2.51 8.96 1.25
N VAL A 77 -2.94 9.81 0.31
CA VAL A 77 -2.72 11.26 0.40
C VAL A 77 -3.42 11.84 1.63
N ILE A 78 -4.63 11.38 1.94
CA ILE A 78 -5.36 11.79 3.15
C ILE A 78 -4.60 11.34 4.39
N LEU A 79 -4.17 10.08 4.47
CA LEU A 79 -3.41 9.56 5.60
C LEU A 79 -2.13 10.38 5.85
N ILE A 80 -1.33 10.62 4.82
CA ILE A 80 -0.09 11.41 4.90
C ILE A 80 -0.40 12.85 5.35
N SER A 81 -1.47 13.45 4.82
CA SER A 81 -1.88 14.82 5.15
C SER A 81 -2.28 14.92 6.62
N VAL A 82 -3.07 13.97 7.12
CA VAL A 82 -3.49 13.91 8.54
C VAL A 82 -2.27 13.75 9.45
N ILE A 83 -1.35 12.83 9.12
CA ILE A 83 -0.10 12.64 9.90
C ILE A 83 0.72 13.93 9.92
N ARG A 84 0.90 14.59 8.77
CA ARG A 84 1.62 15.86 8.65
C ARG A 84 1.00 16.95 9.52
N VAL A 85 -0.33 17.11 9.47
CA VAL A 85 -1.04 18.11 10.26
C VAL A 85 -0.90 17.82 11.75
N LEU A 86 -1.17 16.58 12.19
CA LEU A 86 -1.03 16.21 13.61
C LEU A 86 0.42 16.41 14.09
N SER A 87 1.41 15.99 13.31
CA SER A 87 2.82 16.15 13.64
C SER A 87 3.27 17.61 13.68
N SER A 88 2.54 18.54 13.06
CA SER A 88 2.84 19.98 13.14
C SER A 88 2.19 20.65 14.35
N VAL A 89 1.18 20.01 14.94
CA VAL A 89 0.42 20.53 16.10
C VAL A 89 0.97 20.00 17.43
N LEU A 90 1.53 18.78 17.42
CA LEU A 90 2.16 18.10 18.57
C LEU A 90 3.61 18.54 18.74
#